data_AF-A0A1M5NM45-F1
#
_entry.id   AF-A0A1M5NM45-F1
#
_cell.length_a   1.000
_cell.length_b   1.000
_cell.length_c   1.000
_cell.angle_alpha   90.00
_cell.angle_beta   90.00
_cell.angle_gamma   90.00
#
_symmetry.space_group_name_H-M   'P 1'
#
loop_
_entity.id
_entity.type
_entity.pdbx_description
1 polymer ?
#
loop_
_entity_poly.entity_id
_entity_poly.type
_entity_poly.pdbx_seq_one_letter_code
_entity_poly.pdbx_strand_id
1 'polypeptide(L)' 'MYYAYKYRLKPSDAHREELDRHRDICRQLYNHTRYRLNEYQDEHGELPSMTTLRSELPDLKKWWDGLSDV' A
#
# COMPACT_ATOMS: atom_id res chain seq x y z
N MET A 1 -10.78 -12.28 -22.27
CA MET A 1 -11.18 -10.92 -22.67
C MET A 1 -9.96 -10.23 -23.27
N TYR A 2 -9.92 -10.03 -24.59
CA TYR A 2 -8.80 -9.36 -25.26
C TYR A 2 -9.01 -7.85 -25.15
N TYR A 3 -8.38 -7.23 -24.16
CA TYR A 3 -8.30 -5.78 -24.09
C TYR A 3 -7.28 -5.30 -25.11
N ALA A 4 -7.72 -5.14 -26.37
CA ALA A 4 -6.95 -4.41 -27.35
C ALA A 4 -7.04 -2.92 -27.01
N TYR A 5 -6.08 -2.42 -26.23
CA TYR A 5 -5.94 -0.98 -26.02
C TYR A 5 -5.76 -0.33 -27.40
N LYS A 6 -6.78 0.42 -27.83
CA LYS A 6 -6.86 1.10 -29.14
C LYS A 6 -5.65 2.02 -29.39
N TYR A 7 -4.99 2.43 -28.33
CA TYR A 7 -3.77 3.23 -28.34
C TYR A 7 -2.67 2.49 -27.58
N ARG A 8 -1.53 2.23 -28.24
CA ARG A 8 -0.30 1.82 -27.54
C ARG A 8 0.17 3.00 -26.71
N LEU A 9 -0.08 2.96 -25.40
CA LEU A 9 0.58 3.85 -24.47
C LEU A 9 2.07 3.50 -24.48
N LYS A 10 2.91 4.43 -24.90
CA LYS A 10 4.34 4.38 -24.64
C LYS A 10 4.57 5.22 -23.38
N PRO A 11 4.47 4.64 -22.18
CA PRO A 11 4.77 5.38 -20.97
C PRO A 11 6.19 5.94 -21.10
N SER A 12 6.32 7.25 -20.93
CA SER A 12 7.63 7.87 -20.77
C SER A 12 8.30 7.36 -19.50
N ASP A 13 9.61 7.58 -19.37
CA ASP A 13 10.34 7.16 -18.18
C ASP A 13 9.74 7.77 -16.89
N ALA A 14 9.25 9.00 -16.95
CA ALA A 14 8.51 9.63 -15.84
C ALA A 14 7.24 8.84 -15.43
N HIS A 15 6.49 8.30 -16.39
CA HIS A 15 5.32 7.47 -16.06
C HIS A 15 5.72 6.14 -15.43
N ARG A 16 6.88 5.58 -15.81
CA ARG A 16 7.40 4.35 -15.20
C ARG A 16 7.87 4.60 -13.78
N GLU A 17 8.59 5.70 -13.58
CA GLU A 17 9.09 6.10 -12.26
C GLU A 17 7.95 6.33 -11.27
N GLU A 18 6.88 7.01 -11.69
CA GLU A 18 5.70 7.21 -10.83
C GLU A 18 4.99 5.87 -10.51
N LEU A 19 4.88 4.98 -11.50
CA LEU A 19 4.31 3.65 -11.27
C LEU A 19 5.14 2.81 -10.30
N ASP A 20 6.47 2.84 -10.46
CA ASP A 20 7.37 2.13 -9.56
C ASP A 20 7.36 2.72 -8.15
N ARG A 21 7.20 4.05 -8.02
CA ARG A 21 6.98 4.74 -6.76
C ARG A 21 5.70 4.25 -6.07
N HIS A 22 4.56 4.28 -6.76
CA HIS A 22 3.30 3.76 -6.22
C HIS A 22 3.39 2.28 -5.85
N ARG A 23 4.03 1.47 -6.71
CA ARG A 23 4.25 0.04 -6.45
C ARG A 23 5.07 -0.16 -5.18
N ASP A 24 6.11 0.63 -4.97
CA ASP A 24 6.95 0.53 -3.80
C ASP A 24 6.20 0.93 -2.52
N ILE A 25 5.44 2.02 -2.56
CA ILE A 25 4.63 2.47 -1.42
C ILE A 25 3.59 1.39 -1.05
N CYS A 26 2.89 0.82 -2.03
CA CYS A 26 1.96 -0.29 -1.80
C CYS A 26 2.65 -1.52 -1.20
N ARG A 27 3.87 -1.86 -1.66
CA ARG A 27 4.67 -2.97 -1.14
C ARG A 27 5.05 -2.74 0.32
N GLN A 28 5.54 -1.54 0.65
CA GLN A 28 5.91 -1.16 2.01
C GLN A 28 4.68 -1.21 2.94
N LEU A 29 3.53 -0.70 2.47
CA LEU A 29 2.30 -0.65 3.26
C LEU A 29 1.81 -2.06 3.57
N TYR A 30 1.78 -2.92 2.56
CA TYR A 30 1.42 -4.32 2.72
C TYR A 30 2.32 -5.04 3.73
N ASN A 31 3.64 -4.88 3.61
CA ASN A 31 4.59 -5.51 4.52
C ASN A 31 4.43 -5.00 5.96
N HIS A 32 4.24 -3.70 6.14
CA HIS A 32 4.00 -3.10 7.44
C HIS A 32 2.72 -3.64 8.08
N THR A 33 1.58 -3.61 7.35
CA THR A 33 0.32 -4.16 7.86
C THR A 33 0.45 -5.64 8.18
N ARG A 34 1.13 -6.42 7.34
CA ARG A 34 1.37 -7.86 7.60
C ARG A 34 2.19 -8.08 8.87
N TYR A 35 3.25 -7.30 9.07
CA TYR A 35 4.06 -7.37 10.28
C TYR A 35 3.24 -7.07 11.53
N ARG A 36 2.45 -5.99 11.52
CA ARG A 36 1.55 -5.61 12.62
C ARG A 36 0.50 -6.67 12.93
N LEU A 37 -0.05 -7.31 11.90
CA LEU A 37 -1.00 -8.42 12.07
C LEU A 37 -0.35 -9.62 12.76
N ASN A 38 0.89 -9.96 12.40
CA ASN A 38 1.63 -11.03 13.06
C ASN A 38 1.95 -10.67 14.51
N GLU A 39 2.42 -9.46 14.80
CA GLU A 39 2.67 -9.00 16.18
C GLU A 39 1.41 -9.09 17.03
N TYR A 40 0.27 -8.60 16.53
CA TYR A 40 -0.99 -8.64 17.26
C TYR A 40 -1.46 -10.08 17.54
N GLN A 41 -1.26 -10.97 16.57
CA GLN A 41 -1.54 -12.40 16.73
C GLN A 41 -0.63 -13.04 17.78
N ASP A 42 0.66 -12.70 17.80
CA ASP A 42 1.63 -13.21 18.76
C ASP A 42 1.35 -12.67 20.19
N GLU A 43 0.94 -11.41 20.31
CA GLU A 43 0.68 -10.75 21.59
C GLU A 43 -0.69 -11.08 22.20
N HIS A 44 -1.74 -11.19 21.38
CA HIS A 44 -3.12 -11.30 21.87
C HIS A 44 -3.76 -12.64 21.51
N GLY A 45 -3.11 -13.48 20.70
CA GLY A 45 -3.64 -14.78 20.27
C GLY A 45 -4.79 -14.69 19.29
N GLU A 46 -5.18 -13.49 18.86
CA GLU A 46 -6.28 -13.22 17.94
C GLU A 46 -5.90 -12.12 16.94
N LEU A 47 -6.61 -12.06 15.82
CA LEU A 47 -6.41 -11.00 14.83
C LEU A 47 -7.21 -9.74 15.20
N PRO A 48 -6.65 -8.54 14.99
CA PRO A 48 -7.36 -7.30 15.27
C PRO A 48 -8.55 -7.14 14.31
N SER A 49 -9.57 -6.42 14.75
CA SER A 49 -10.71 -6.09 13.90
C SER A 49 -10.29 -5.19 12.73
N MET A 50 -10.96 -5.34 11.58
CA MET A 50 -10.73 -4.49 10.40
C MET A 50 -10.89 -2.99 10.72
N THR A 51 -11.79 -2.66 11.65
CA THR A 51 -12.03 -1.28 12.10
C THR A 51 -10.82 -0.73 12.84
N THR A 52 -10.22 -1.51 13.74
CA THR A 52 -9.01 -1.14 14.48
C THR A 52 -7.86 -0.82 13.53
N LEU A 53 -7.59 -1.70 12.57
CA LEU A 53 -6.54 -1.49 11.55
C LEU A 53 -6.78 -0.23 10.72
N ARG A 54 -8.05 0.03 10.35
CA ARG A 54 -8.41 1.22 9.57
C ARG A 54 -8.23 2.50 10.38
N SER A 55 -8.48 2.46 11.69
CA SER A 55 -8.29 3.60 12.59
C SER A 55 -6.81 3.99 12.77
N GLU A 56 -5.86 3.09 12.52
CA GLU A 56 -4.41 3.38 12.59
C GLU A 56 -3.87 4.05 11.31
N LEU A 57 -4.55 3.91 10.16
CA LEU A 57 -4.10 4.47 8.89
C LEU A 57 -3.92 6.01 8.89
N PRO A 58 -4.80 6.82 9.50
CA PRO A 58 -4.60 8.26 9.60
C PRO A 58 -3.33 8.63 10.37
N ASP A 59 -2.99 7.89 11.41
CA ASP A 59 -1.76 8.13 12.18
C ASP A 59 -0.52 7.73 11.36
N LEU A 60 -0.61 6.65 10.59
CA LEU A 60 0.43 6.24 9.64
C LEU A 60 0.77 7.35 8.64
N LYS A 61 -0.26 8.03 8.11
CA LYS A 61 -0.10 9.15 7.17
C LYS A 61 0.58 10.38 7.77
N LYS A 62 0.54 10.57 9.11
CA LYS A 62 1.17 11.73 9.77
C LYS A 62 2.70 11.67 9.74
N TRP A 63 3.28 10.47 9.71
CA TRP A 63 4.73 10.28 9.76
C TRP A 63 5.30 9.67 8.47
N TRP A 64 4.46 9.11 7.61
CA TRP A 64 4.87 8.56 6.31
C TRP A 64 4.41 9.45 5.15
N ASP A 65 5.27 10.40 4.78
CA ASP A 65 4.99 11.38 3.70
C ASP A 65 4.68 10.73 2.35
N GLY A 66 5.37 9.62 2.03
CA GLY A 66 5.12 8.87 0.80
C GLY A 66 3.70 8.30 0.69
N LEU A 67 3.06 7.95 1.80
CA LEU A 67 1.69 7.42 1.82
C LEU A 67 0.63 8.52 1.69
N SER A 68 0.97 9.76 2.02
CA SER A 68 0.07 10.90 1.90
C SER A 68 -0.13 11.36 0.46
N ASP A 69 0.79 10.99 -0.44
CA ASP A 69 0.82 11.38 -1.85
C ASP A 69 0.34 10.26 -2.80
N VAL A 70 -0.41 9.27 -2.28
CA VAL A 70 -1.00 8.15 -3.02
C VAL A 70 -2.52 8.11 -2.87
#